data_AF-R4KRY8-F1
#
_entry.id   AF-R4KRY8-F1
#
_cell.length_a   1.000
_cell.length_b   1.000
_cell.length_c   1.000
_cell.angle_alpha   90.00
_cell.angle_beta   90.00
_cell.angle_gamma   90.00
#
_symmetry.space_group_name_H-M   'P 1'
#
loop_
_entity.id
_entity.type
_entity.pdbx_description
1 polymer ?
#
loop_
_entity_poly.entity_id
_entity_poly.type
_entity_poly.pdbx_seq_one_letter_code
_entity_poly.pdbx_strand_id
1 'polypeptide(L)'
;MKESLQDAEAGSDMAYDAETKGTGGKDNKKQPPAGKGWFERWRPRLPFLLGGLLVLAVLSVWGAKVTLAKTDSPEYCLSCHVMENHYESWFHSAHHMAATCSDCHVPHQNTATKLVAKGIDGMRDAYYFYTNQVPDPIQLSDRGSKIVRENCLRCHGNLMEEVENEDRDCWECHRSVPHGY
;
A
#
# COMPACT_ATOMS: atom_id res chain seq x y z
N MET A 1 -105.58 -19.57 74.16
CA MET A 1 -106.51 -19.11 73.09
C MET A 1 -105.97 -17.81 72.52
N LYS A 2 -105.72 -17.78 71.20
CA LYS A 2 -105.43 -16.61 70.32
C LYS A 2 -104.07 -15.93 70.55
N GLU A 3 -103.10 -16.07 69.62
CA GLU A 3 -102.79 -15.15 68.49
C GLU A 3 -102.38 -13.76 69.02
N SER A 4 -101.23 -13.13 68.70
CA SER A 4 -100.47 -13.07 67.44
C SER A 4 -99.28 -12.07 67.60
N LEU A 5 -98.27 -12.16 66.69
CA LEU A 5 -97.33 -11.11 66.19
C LEU A 5 -96.08 -10.78 67.06
N GLN A 6 -94.86 -11.18 66.62
CA GLN A 6 -93.86 -10.43 65.80
C GLN A 6 -93.16 -9.30 66.60
N ASP A 7 -91.83 -9.13 66.72
CA ASP A 7 -90.62 -9.46 65.93
C ASP A 7 -89.40 -9.59 66.90
N ALA A 8 -88.61 -10.65 66.85
CA ALA A 8 -87.38 -10.88 66.07
C ALA A 8 -86.14 -10.09 66.54
N GLU A 9 -85.22 -10.85 67.14
CA GLU A 9 -84.01 -10.49 67.86
C GLU A 9 -82.81 -10.16 66.95
N ALA A 10 -81.83 -9.48 67.55
CA ALA A 10 -80.48 -9.32 67.05
C ALA A 10 -79.83 -10.68 66.73
N GLY A 11 -79.45 -10.87 65.46
CA GLY A 11 -78.71 -12.04 64.98
C GLY A 11 -77.28 -11.68 64.63
N SER A 12 -76.36 -12.13 65.48
CA SER A 12 -74.97 -12.41 65.13
C SER A 12 -74.89 -13.64 64.23
N ASP A 13 -73.78 -13.71 63.47
CA ASP A 13 -73.04 -14.91 63.05
C ASP A 13 -72.86 -15.17 61.54
N MET A 14 -71.57 -15.06 61.16
CA MET A 14 -70.75 -16.04 60.46
C MET A 14 -71.02 -16.43 58.99
N ALA A 15 -70.02 -16.11 58.15
CA ALA A 15 -69.30 -17.05 57.26
C ALA A 15 -68.03 -16.34 56.76
N TYR A 16 -66.79 -16.77 57.08
CA TYR A 16 -65.97 -17.79 56.38
C TYR A 16 -66.00 -17.57 54.84
N ASP A 17 -64.93 -17.39 54.05
CA ASP A 17 -63.49 -17.70 54.15
C ASP A 17 -62.71 -17.00 53.01
N ALA A 18 -61.38 -17.09 53.10
CA ALA A 18 -60.38 -17.16 52.00
C ALA A 18 -59.37 -15.99 51.88
N GLU A 19 -58.14 -16.28 52.32
CA GLU A 19 -56.87 -16.19 51.56
C GLU A 19 -56.45 -14.81 50.98
N THR A 20 -55.22 -14.28 51.11
CA THR A 20 -53.88 -14.82 51.38
C THR A 20 -52.96 -13.72 51.95
N LYS A 21 -52.04 -14.09 52.85
CA LYS A 21 -50.85 -13.30 53.22
C LYS A 21 -49.91 -13.14 52.01
N GLY A 22 -49.32 -11.96 51.83
CA GLY A 22 -48.25 -11.73 50.86
C GLY A 22 -47.34 -10.58 51.29
N THR A 23 -46.16 -10.93 51.78
CA THR A 23 -45.10 -10.08 52.35
C THR A 23 -44.18 -9.46 51.29
N GLY A 24 -43.60 -8.29 51.61
CA GLY A 24 -42.34 -7.82 51.01
C GLY A 24 -42.50 -7.24 49.60
N GLY A 25 -41.66 -6.37 49.10
CA GLY A 25 -40.38 -5.86 49.56
C GLY A 25 -39.92 -4.87 48.47
N LYS A 26 -39.09 -3.90 48.84
CA LYS A 26 -38.51 -2.92 47.91
C LYS A 26 -37.65 -3.65 46.88
N ASP A 27 -38.08 -3.74 45.64
CA ASP A 27 -37.21 -4.11 44.51
C ASP A 27 -37.20 -2.98 43.47
N ASN A 28 -36.51 -1.89 43.81
CA ASN A 28 -36.05 -0.92 42.81
C ASN A 28 -34.96 -1.59 41.96
N LYS A 29 -35.39 -2.39 40.97
CA LYS A 29 -34.52 -3.02 39.98
C LYS A 29 -33.94 -1.92 39.09
N LYS A 30 -32.69 -1.54 39.36
CA LYS A 30 -31.86 -0.79 38.42
C LYS A 30 -31.82 -1.58 37.10
N GLN A 31 -32.47 -1.06 36.06
CA GLN A 31 -32.29 -1.56 34.71
C GLN A 31 -30.79 -1.45 34.35
N PRO A 32 -30.14 -2.51 33.84
CA PRO A 32 -28.78 -2.39 33.34
C PRO A 32 -28.76 -1.41 32.17
N PRO A 33 -27.78 -0.49 32.07
CA PRO A 33 -27.77 0.51 31.03
C PRO A 33 -27.73 -0.19 29.66
N ALA A 34 -28.63 0.23 28.77
CA ALA A 34 -28.72 -0.22 27.38
C ALA A 34 -27.31 -0.34 26.80
N GLY A 35 -26.97 -1.54 26.33
CA GLY A 35 -25.63 -1.90 25.88
C GLY A 35 -25.08 -0.83 24.96
N LYS A 36 -24.01 -0.16 25.40
CA LYS A 36 -23.29 0.84 24.60
C LYS A 36 -23.07 0.26 23.22
N GLY A 37 -23.66 0.89 22.20
CA GLY A 37 -23.53 0.45 20.81
C GLY A 37 -22.06 0.25 20.48
N TRP A 38 -21.74 -0.73 19.63
CA TRP A 38 -20.37 -1.07 19.28
C TRP A 38 -19.51 0.18 19.00
N PHE A 39 -20.08 1.19 18.34
CA PHE A 39 -19.51 2.52 18.12
C PHE A 39 -18.94 3.23 19.37
N GLU A 40 -19.64 3.26 20.51
CA GLU A 40 -19.19 3.92 21.74
C GLU A 40 -17.97 3.23 22.35
N ARG A 41 -17.84 1.91 22.13
CA ARG A 41 -16.72 1.09 22.63
C ARG A 41 -15.44 1.29 21.81
N TRP A 42 -15.56 1.66 20.53
CA TRP A 42 -14.42 1.96 19.65
C TRP A 42 -14.06 3.46 19.59
N ARG A 43 -14.98 4.36 19.97
CA ARG A 43 -14.77 5.82 19.96
C ARG A 43 -13.45 6.32 20.61
N PRO A 44 -13.01 5.84 21.79
CA PRO A 44 -11.73 6.26 22.37
C PRO A 44 -10.49 5.60 21.74
N ARG A 45 -10.67 4.47 21.03
CA ARG A 45 -9.58 3.76 20.33
C ARG A 45 -9.39 4.24 18.89
N LEU A 46 -10.43 4.80 18.29
CA LEU A 46 -10.44 5.31 16.92
C LEU A 46 -9.31 6.31 16.62
N PRO A 47 -8.99 7.33 17.45
CA PRO A 47 -7.88 8.25 17.16
C PRO A 47 -6.51 7.56 17.20
N PHE A 48 -6.32 6.56 18.07
CA PHE A 48 -5.07 5.78 18.12
C PHE A 48 -4.93 4.84 16.93
N LEU A 49 -6.02 4.22 16.47
CA LEU A 49 -6.02 3.38 15.28
C LEU A 49 -5.79 4.21 14.00
N LEU A 50 -6.46 5.35 13.89
CA LEU A 50 -6.25 6.29 12.79
C LEU A 50 -4.85 6.90 12.82
N GLY A 51 -4.35 7.26 14.00
CA GLY A 51 -2.97 7.73 14.19
C GLY A 51 -1.95 6.68 13.82
N GLY A 52 -2.15 5.42 14.26
CA GLY A 52 -1.31 4.29 13.88
C GLY A 52 -1.33 4.03 12.37
N LEU A 53 -2.50 4.04 11.75
CA LEU A 53 -2.64 3.89 10.30
C LEU A 53 -1.95 5.02 9.54
N LEU A 54 -2.06 6.26 10.02
CA LEU A 54 -1.41 7.42 9.41
C LEU A 54 0.11 7.34 9.52
N VAL A 55 0.65 6.96 10.69
CA VAL A 55 2.09 6.73 10.85
C VAL A 55 2.57 5.63 9.91
N LEU A 56 1.86 4.51 9.84
CA LEU A 56 2.18 3.43 8.91
C LEU A 56 2.17 3.91 7.46
N ALA A 57 1.14 4.65 7.03
CA ALA A 57 1.05 5.18 5.68
C ALA A 57 2.22 6.12 5.35
N VAL A 58 2.57 7.02 6.27
CA VAL A 58 3.73 7.94 6.11
C VAL A 58 5.03 7.16 5.99
N LEU A 59 5.26 6.18 6.88
CA LEU A 59 6.45 5.34 6.85
C LEU A 59 6.54 4.52 5.56
N SER A 60 5.42 3.98 5.07
CA SER A 60 5.37 3.24 3.81
C SER A 60 5.72 4.12 2.62
N VAL A 61 5.15 5.33 2.52
CA VAL A 61 5.46 6.27 1.43
C VAL A 61 6.93 6.72 1.50
N TRP A 62 7.41 7.05 2.70
CA TRP A 62 8.81 7.45 2.88
C TRP A 62 9.78 6.32 2.53
N GLY A 63 9.53 5.11 3.04
CA GLY A 63 10.32 3.92 2.73
C GLY A 63 10.33 3.61 1.24
N ALA A 64 9.18 3.69 0.56
CA ALA A 64 9.10 3.50 -0.88
C ALA A 64 9.97 4.52 -1.65
N LYS A 65 9.92 5.82 -1.28
CA LYS A 65 10.75 6.84 -1.92
C LYS A 65 12.24 6.59 -1.72
N VAL A 66 12.66 6.21 -0.52
CA VAL A 66 14.06 5.91 -0.22
C VAL A 66 14.53 4.69 -1.01
N THR A 67 13.74 3.62 -1.04
CA THR A 67 14.07 2.40 -1.81
C THR A 67 14.17 2.69 -3.30
N LEU A 68 13.26 3.51 -3.86
CA LEU A 68 13.32 3.89 -5.26
C LEU A 68 14.58 4.69 -5.57
N ALA A 69 14.91 5.70 -4.75
CA ALA A 69 16.13 6.48 -4.93
C ALA A 69 17.40 5.61 -4.85
N LYS A 70 17.45 4.65 -3.94
CA LYS A 70 18.57 3.69 -3.85
C LYS A 70 18.65 2.78 -5.07
N THR A 71 17.53 2.21 -5.49
CA THR A 71 17.51 1.27 -6.61
C THR A 71 17.71 1.93 -7.97
N ASP A 72 17.64 3.27 -8.05
CA ASP A 72 18.00 4.06 -9.23
C ASP A 72 19.49 4.46 -9.26
N SER A 73 20.23 4.24 -8.17
CA SER A 73 21.63 4.66 -8.08
C SER A 73 22.57 3.68 -8.81
N PRO A 74 23.68 4.17 -9.40
CA PRO A 74 24.66 3.32 -10.07
C PRO A 74 25.27 2.24 -9.16
N GLU A 75 25.45 2.55 -7.87
CA GLU A 75 25.99 1.62 -6.87
C GLU A 75 25.06 0.44 -6.61
N TYR A 76 23.74 0.63 -6.76
CA TYR A 76 22.80 -0.48 -6.69
C TYR A 76 22.98 -1.43 -7.88
N CYS A 77 23.21 -0.90 -9.08
CA CYS A 77 23.48 -1.74 -10.26
C CYS A 77 24.79 -2.53 -10.11
N LEU A 78 25.80 -1.95 -9.46
CA LEU A 78 27.07 -2.63 -9.13
C LEU A 78 26.94 -3.69 -8.02
N SER A 79 25.79 -3.80 -7.34
CA SER A 79 25.60 -4.84 -6.31
C SER A 79 25.66 -6.27 -6.87
N CYS A 80 25.54 -6.43 -8.19
CA CYS A 80 25.74 -7.69 -8.90
C CYS A 80 27.02 -7.59 -9.75
N HIS A 81 27.97 -8.51 -9.54
CA HIS A 81 29.27 -8.50 -10.25
C HIS A 81 29.13 -8.57 -11.79
N VAL A 82 28.06 -9.19 -12.31
CA VAL A 82 27.81 -9.28 -13.77
C VAL A 82 27.67 -7.90 -14.44
N MET A 83 27.41 -6.85 -13.66
CA MET A 83 27.28 -5.48 -14.14
C MET A 83 28.58 -4.68 -14.08
N GLU A 84 29.68 -5.22 -13.54
CA GLU A 84 30.93 -4.49 -13.29
C GLU A 84 31.47 -3.80 -14.56
N ASN A 85 31.58 -4.53 -15.67
CA ASN A 85 32.05 -3.98 -16.96
C ASN A 85 31.18 -2.81 -17.46
N HIS A 86 29.85 -2.89 -17.27
CA HIS A 86 28.92 -1.85 -17.69
C HIS A 86 29.04 -0.62 -16.78
N TYR A 87 29.19 -0.83 -15.48
CA TYR A 87 29.43 0.22 -14.51
C TYR A 87 30.76 0.95 -14.78
N GLU A 88 31.86 0.23 -15.00
CA GLU A 88 33.16 0.84 -15.28
C GLU A 88 33.15 1.64 -16.58
N SER A 89 32.50 1.12 -17.62
CA SER A 89 32.35 1.85 -18.88
C SER A 89 31.53 3.13 -18.71
N TRP A 90 30.43 3.08 -17.96
CA TRP A 90 29.65 4.27 -17.61
C TRP A 90 30.49 5.26 -16.80
N PHE A 91 31.19 4.79 -15.76
CA PHE A 91 32.01 5.61 -14.87
C PHE A 91 33.12 6.37 -15.62
N HIS A 92 33.71 5.78 -16.65
CA HIS A 92 34.72 6.43 -17.48
C HIS A 92 34.14 7.24 -18.67
N SER A 93 32.83 7.29 -18.85
CA SER A 93 32.18 8.04 -19.92
C SER A 93 31.86 9.48 -19.50
N ALA A 94 31.56 10.38 -20.45
CA ALA A 94 31.05 11.71 -20.11
C ALA A 94 29.69 11.69 -19.37
N HIS A 95 28.93 10.59 -19.48
CA HIS A 95 27.59 10.51 -18.89
C HIS A 95 27.61 10.35 -17.37
N HIS A 96 28.68 9.82 -16.76
CA HIS A 96 28.73 9.68 -15.29
C HIS A 96 28.62 11.02 -14.54
N MET A 97 28.99 12.12 -15.21
CA MET A 97 28.93 13.47 -14.64
C MET A 97 27.50 14.03 -14.58
N ALA A 98 26.56 13.49 -15.36
CA ALA A 98 25.25 14.09 -15.57
C ALA A 98 24.06 13.10 -15.47
N ALA A 99 24.31 11.80 -15.54
CA ALA A 99 23.28 10.78 -15.64
C ALA A 99 23.64 9.50 -14.86
N THR A 100 22.63 8.89 -14.25
CA THR A 100 22.71 7.56 -13.63
C THR A 100 22.36 6.46 -14.63
N CYS A 101 22.56 5.19 -14.25
CA CYS A 101 22.12 4.04 -15.06
C CYS A 101 20.62 4.12 -15.39
N SER A 102 19.81 4.54 -14.41
CA SER A 102 18.36 4.63 -14.56
C SER A 102 17.90 5.75 -15.51
N ASP A 103 18.74 6.76 -15.75
CA ASP A 103 18.42 7.85 -16.67
C ASP A 103 18.37 7.40 -18.13
N CYS A 104 19.11 6.33 -18.46
CA CYS A 104 19.11 5.71 -19.77
C CYS A 104 18.21 4.45 -19.81
N HIS A 105 18.29 3.57 -18.80
CA HIS A 105 17.67 2.24 -18.87
C HIS A 105 16.24 2.14 -18.32
N VAL A 106 15.73 3.17 -17.65
CA VAL A 106 14.37 3.15 -17.05
C VAL A 106 13.50 4.22 -17.72
N PRO A 107 12.21 3.94 -18.00
CA PRO A 107 11.31 4.93 -18.58
C PRO A 107 11.02 6.11 -17.65
N HIS A 108 10.88 7.31 -18.22
CA HIS A 108 10.64 8.57 -17.50
C HIS A 108 9.31 9.27 -17.85
N GLN A 109 8.40 8.64 -18.60
CA GLN A 109 7.14 9.29 -19.04
C GLN A 109 6.22 9.61 -17.86
N ASN A 110 6.11 8.70 -16.88
CA ASN A 110 5.41 8.94 -15.62
C ASN A 110 5.86 7.93 -14.55
N THR A 111 5.53 8.22 -13.28
CA THR A 111 5.93 7.37 -12.14
C THR A 111 5.34 5.95 -12.21
N ALA A 112 4.12 5.77 -12.71
CA ALA A 112 3.52 4.44 -12.80
C ALA A 112 4.24 3.55 -13.82
N THR A 113 4.51 4.08 -15.02
CA THR A 113 5.29 3.38 -16.06
C THR A 113 6.68 3.03 -15.56
N LYS A 114 7.37 3.97 -14.89
CA LYS A 114 8.67 3.73 -14.26
C LYS A 114 8.62 2.55 -13.28
N LEU A 115 7.66 2.55 -12.36
CA LEU A 115 7.54 1.52 -11.33
C LEU A 115 7.25 0.14 -11.93
N VAL A 116 6.34 0.08 -12.91
CA VAL A 116 5.99 -1.18 -13.59
C VAL A 116 7.18 -1.73 -14.36
N ALA A 117 7.84 -0.90 -15.16
CA ALA A 117 9.01 -1.32 -15.93
C ALA A 117 10.16 -1.78 -15.01
N LYS A 118 10.46 -1.00 -13.97
CA LYS A 118 11.50 -1.35 -12.98
C LYS A 118 11.19 -2.65 -12.24
N GLY A 119 9.91 -2.89 -11.91
CA GLY A 119 9.47 -4.14 -11.29
C GLY A 119 9.66 -5.34 -12.22
N ILE A 120 9.20 -5.23 -13.47
CA ILE A 120 9.33 -6.31 -14.47
C ILE A 120 10.81 -6.61 -14.74
N ASP A 121 11.62 -5.57 -14.94
CA ASP A 121 13.02 -5.71 -15.32
C ASP A 121 13.86 -6.20 -14.15
N GLY A 122 13.67 -5.64 -12.96
CA GLY A 122 14.35 -6.13 -11.75
C GLY A 122 14.00 -7.58 -11.41
N MET A 123 12.74 -8.01 -11.59
CA MET A 123 12.37 -9.42 -11.40
C MET A 123 13.02 -10.33 -12.44
N ARG A 124 13.09 -9.90 -13.70
CA ARG A 124 13.76 -10.63 -14.77
C ARG A 124 15.25 -10.77 -14.50
N ASP A 125 15.92 -9.68 -14.14
CA ASP A 125 17.35 -9.66 -13.86
C ASP A 125 17.69 -10.54 -12.65
N ALA A 126 16.90 -10.43 -11.57
CA ALA A 126 17.04 -11.31 -10.41
C ALA A 126 16.87 -12.78 -10.79
N TYR A 127 15.87 -13.12 -11.62
CA TYR A 127 15.66 -14.49 -12.08
C TYR A 127 16.88 -15.02 -12.85
N TYR A 128 17.38 -14.28 -13.84
CA TYR A 128 18.53 -14.71 -14.63
C TYR A 128 19.80 -14.82 -13.77
N PHE A 129 20.01 -13.89 -12.84
CA PHE A 129 21.15 -13.91 -11.93
C PHE A 129 21.11 -15.12 -10.99
N TYR A 130 19.99 -15.34 -10.28
CA TYR A 130 19.88 -16.45 -9.32
C TYR A 130 19.84 -17.83 -9.98
N THR A 131 19.38 -17.93 -11.22
CA THR A 131 19.40 -19.18 -11.98
C THR A 131 20.69 -19.40 -12.77
N ASN A 132 21.65 -18.45 -12.69
CA ASN A 132 22.90 -18.49 -13.43
C ASN A 132 22.71 -18.61 -14.96
N GLN A 133 21.69 -17.91 -15.48
CA GLN A 133 21.31 -17.90 -16.90
C GLN A 133 21.55 -16.52 -17.54
N VAL A 134 22.39 -15.68 -16.93
CA VAL A 134 22.73 -14.36 -17.49
C VAL A 134 23.42 -14.56 -18.85
N PRO A 135 22.91 -13.97 -19.94
CA PRO A 135 23.52 -14.10 -21.26
C PRO A 135 24.88 -13.41 -21.30
N ASP A 136 25.82 -13.94 -22.08
CA ASP A 136 27.12 -13.34 -22.34
C ASP A 136 27.40 -13.33 -23.86
N PRO A 137 27.45 -12.17 -24.54
CA PRO A 137 27.33 -10.83 -23.97
C PRO A 137 25.89 -10.48 -23.57
N ILE A 138 25.76 -9.65 -22.52
CA ILE A 138 24.49 -9.06 -22.11
C ILE A 138 24.07 -8.05 -23.18
N GLN A 139 22.86 -8.20 -23.69
CA GLN A 139 22.34 -7.34 -24.76
C GLN A 139 20.98 -6.77 -24.38
N LEU A 140 20.69 -5.56 -24.87
CA LEU A 140 19.38 -4.96 -24.70
C LEU A 140 18.33 -5.76 -25.49
N SER A 141 17.18 -5.96 -24.88
CA SER A 141 15.98 -6.39 -25.59
C SER A 141 15.43 -5.26 -26.47
N ASP A 142 14.57 -5.59 -27.45
CA ASP A 142 13.87 -4.61 -28.28
C ASP A 142 13.06 -3.57 -27.47
N ARG A 143 12.58 -3.96 -26.29
CA ARG A 143 11.90 -3.02 -25.37
C ARG A 143 12.92 -2.11 -24.71
N GLY A 144 14.06 -2.66 -24.30
CA GLY A 144 15.15 -1.92 -23.69
C GLY A 144 15.76 -0.89 -24.65
N SER A 145 16.00 -1.26 -25.91
CA SER A 145 16.56 -0.35 -26.92
C SER A 145 15.65 0.86 -27.14
N LYS A 146 14.34 0.65 -27.24
CA LYS A 146 13.35 1.75 -27.35
C LYS A 146 13.40 2.69 -26.15
N ILE A 147 13.48 2.16 -24.93
CA ILE A 147 13.58 2.97 -23.70
C ILE A 147 14.87 3.80 -23.72
N VAL A 148 16.01 3.18 -24.06
CA VAL A 148 17.29 3.90 -24.15
C VAL A 148 17.23 4.98 -25.22
N ARG A 149 16.71 4.68 -26.42
CA ARG A 149 16.54 5.65 -27.50
C ARG A 149 15.67 6.84 -27.07
N GLU A 150 14.51 6.58 -26.48
CA GLU A 150 13.62 7.64 -25.96
C GLU A 150 14.34 8.50 -24.92
N ASN A 151 15.15 7.88 -24.06
CA ASN A 151 15.92 8.60 -23.05
C ASN A 151 17.10 9.38 -23.62
N CYS A 152 17.72 8.93 -24.71
CA CYS A 152 18.66 9.76 -25.47
C CYS A 152 17.95 11.03 -25.95
N LEU A 153 16.77 10.89 -26.57
CA LEU A 153 15.98 12.01 -27.09
C LEU A 153 15.40 12.90 -25.98
N ARG A 154 15.16 12.38 -24.77
CA ARG A 154 14.72 13.18 -23.62
C ARG A 154 15.70 14.29 -23.27
N CYS A 155 17.01 14.02 -23.40
CA CYS A 155 18.06 15.01 -23.11
C CYS A 155 18.63 15.67 -24.37
N HIS A 156 18.68 14.96 -25.49
CA HIS A 156 19.30 15.41 -26.74
C HIS A 156 18.30 15.78 -27.85
N GLY A 157 16.99 15.70 -27.61
CA GLY A 157 15.96 15.90 -28.64
C GLY A 157 16.05 17.24 -29.36
N ASN A 158 16.38 18.31 -28.64
CA ASN A 158 16.56 19.65 -29.24
C ASN A 158 17.73 19.70 -30.24
N LEU A 159 18.74 18.84 -30.10
CA LEU A 159 19.86 18.73 -31.05
C LEU A 159 19.49 17.90 -32.29
N MET A 160 18.41 17.12 -32.19
CA MET A 160 17.97 16.17 -33.21
C MET A 160 16.79 16.67 -34.04
N GLU A 161 16.25 17.85 -33.74
CA GLU A 161 15.08 18.42 -34.43
C GLU A 161 15.28 18.58 -35.95
N GLU A 162 16.52 18.80 -36.38
CA GLU A 162 16.89 18.96 -37.79
C GLU A 162 17.51 17.70 -38.41
N VAL A 163 17.66 16.61 -37.65
CA VAL A 163 18.36 15.41 -38.12
C VAL A 163 17.35 14.40 -38.70
N GLU A 164 17.30 14.33 -40.03
CA GLU A 164 16.50 13.34 -40.77
C GLU A 164 17.17 11.94 -40.76
N ASN A 165 17.17 11.27 -39.61
CA ASN A 165 17.55 9.85 -39.50
C ASN A 165 16.75 9.15 -38.38
N GLU A 166 15.44 8.99 -38.60
CA GLU A 166 14.54 8.35 -37.63
C GLU A 166 14.75 6.83 -37.52
N ASP A 167 15.33 6.20 -38.55
CA ASP A 167 15.43 4.73 -38.69
C ASP A 167 16.65 4.09 -38.01
N ARG A 168 17.55 4.88 -37.41
CA ARG A 168 18.78 4.37 -36.78
C ARG A 168 18.86 4.72 -35.33
N ASP A 169 19.39 3.80 -34.52
CA ASP A 169 19.63 4.04 -33.11
C ASP A 169 20.82 4.98 -32.86
N CYS A 170 20.72 5.81 -31.81
CA CYS A 170 21.71 6.85 -31.52
C CYS A 170 23.13 6.26 -31.40
N TRP A 171 23.25 5.09 -30.78
CA TRP A 171 24.51 4.40 -30.54
C TRP A 171 25.12 3.74 -31.79
N GLU A 172 24.40 3.63 -32.91
CA GLU A 172 24.98 3.11 -34.16
C GLU A 172 26.08 4.04 -34.71
N CYS A 173 25.89 5.35 -34.51
CA CYS A 173 26.88 6.39 -34.81
C CYS A 173 27.66 6.80 -33.55
N HIS A 174 26.99 6.97 -32.42
CA HIS A 174 27.62 7.30 -31.14
C HIS A 174 28.14 6.05 -30.42
N ARG A 175 29.12 5.37 -31.02
CA ARG A 175 29.64 4.10 -30.49
C ARG A 175 30.40 4.25 -29.18
N SER A 176 30.79 5.47 -28.82
CA SER A 176 31.48 5.80 -27.57
C SER A 176 30.56 6.14 -26.40
N VAL A 177 29.25 5.91 -26.53
CA VAL A 177 28.33 5.91 -25.37
C VAL A 177 28.77 4.84 -24.35
N PRO A 178 28.36 4.97 -23.07
CA PRO A 178 28.57 3.91 -22.08
C PRO A 178 28.26 2.55 -22.67
N HIS A 179 29.18 1.60 -22.50
CA HIS A 179 29.07 0.21 -22.97
C HIS A 179 28.55 0.08 -24.42
N GLY A 180 28.88 1.05 -25.28
CA GLY A 180 28.72 0.98 -26.73
C GLY A 180 29.97 0.33 -27.34
N TYR A 181 29.77 -0.65 -28.22
CA TYR A 181 30.83 -1.34 -28.95
C TYR A 181 30.57 -1.24 -30.45
#